data_AF-A0A8B8HNW1-F1
#
_entry.id   AF-A0A8B8HNW1-F1
#
_cell.length_a   1.000
_cell.length_b   1.000
_cell.length_c   1.000
_cell.angle_alpha   90.00
_cell.angle_beta   90.00
_cell.angle_gamma   90.00
#
_symmetry.space_group_name_H-M   'P 1'
#
loop_
_entity.id
_entity.type
_entity.pdbx_description
1 polymer ?
#
loop_
_entity_poly.entity_id
_entity_poly.type
_entity_poly.pdbx_seq_one_letter_code
_entity_poly.pdbx_strand_id
1 'polypeptide(L)'
;MDSTKFSTFFGNVPTFTIPGRTFPVETFFAKNVCEDYVDGAVKQALQIHLQPDDGDILIFMPGQEDIEVTCEVLTERLGDLDTAPPLTVLPIYSQLPADLQAKIFQRAPPGQRKCIVATNIAETSLTVDGIMYVIDCGYCKLKVYNPRIGMDALQIYPVSQANARQRAGRAGRTGPGKAFCLYTQRQFQQELLPATVPEIQRTNLANTVLLLKSLGVEDLLAFHFMDPPPQDTILNSMYQLWILGALDGTGALTALGRQMAEFPLDPPQCHMLIVSAEMGCSAEVLIIVSMLSVPTVFYRPQGREEEADSVKEKFQVPESDHLTLLHLYNQWKSNNYSSSWCTEHFVHAKALRKVREVRQQLRDILTQQRLPLVSCGTDWDTVRKCICSAYFQQAARLKGIGEYVNCRTGMPCHLHPTSALFGLGNSPDYVVYHELMMTTKEYMHCVTAVDGRWLAELGPMFFSVKETGKSNRDKRKEAAVHLQRMEEEMKQAELKMAEEKKKKEQEVPVKQEIATPGLSTPRRTPHRLGL
;
A
#
# COMPACT_ATOMS: atom_id res chain seq x y z
N MET A 1 20.28 -6.90 -9.75
CA MET A 1 20.42 -6.84 -8.28
C MET A 1 21.81 -6.37 -7.95
N ASP A 2 21.95 -5.44 -7.02
CA ASP A 2 23.25 -5.01 -6.52
C ASP A 2 23.74 -6.01 -5.47
N SER A 3 24.37 -7.09 -5.93
CA SER A 3 24.91 -8.17 -5.09
C SER A 3 26.00 -7.68 -4.14
N THR A 4 26.66 -6.57 -4.47
CA THR A 4 27.71 -5.98 -3.63
C THR A 4 27.13 -5.39 -2.35
N LYS A 5 26.01 -4.66 -2.44
CA LYS A 5 25.33 -4.10 -1.28
C LYS A 5 24.90 -5.18 -0.28
N PHE A 6 24.32 -6.27 -0.79
CA PHE A 6 23.97 -7.44 0.02
C PHE A 6 25.20 -8.08 0.66
N SER A 7 26.27 -8.30 -0.12
CA SER A 7 27.52 -8.86 0.39
C SER A 7 28.08 -8.03 1.55
N THR A 8 28.21 -6.71 1.36
CA THR A 8 28.73 -5.79 2.38
C THR A 8 27.87 -5.80 3.63
N PHE A 9 26.54 -5.76 3.50
CA PHE A 9 25.62 -5.75 4.63
C PHE A 9 25.73 -7.02 5.49
N PHE A 10 25.88 -8.19 4.87
CA PHE A 10 26.01 -9.46 5.59
C PHE A 10 27.45 -9.81 5.97
N GLY A 11 28.38 -8.84 6.01
CA GLY A 11 29.75 -9.06 6.45
C GLY A 11 30.70 -9.55 5.35
N ASN A 12 30.55 -9.01 4.14
CA ASN A 12 31.32 -9.36 2.95
C ASN A 12 31.21 -10.83 2.55
N VAL A 13 29.99 -11.38 2.60
CA VAL A 13 29.75 -12.77 2.20
C VAL A 13 30.10 -13.01 0.72
N PRO A 14 30.66 -14.17 0.34
CA PRO A 14 30.97 -14.49 -1.05
C PRO A 14 29.73 -14.40 -1.95
N THR A 15 29.90 -13.81 -3.13
CA THR A 15 28.85 -13.74 -4.15
C THR A 15 29.13 -14.74 -5.27
N PHE A 16 28.08 -15.45 -5.71
CA PHE A 16 28.15 -16.33 -6.87
C PHE A 16 27.19 -15.85 -7.93
N THR A 17 27.73 -15.43 -9.08
CA THR A 17 26.94 -14.93 -10.20
C THR A 17 26.71 -16.06 -11.20
N ILE A 18 25.45 -16.48 -11.35
CA ILE A 18 25.06 -17.40 -12.42
C ILE A 18 25.04 -16.61 -13.73
N PRO A 19 25.84 -16.96 -14.74
CA PRO A 19 25.75 -16.34 -16.05
C PRO A 19 24.37 -16.65 -16.62
N GLY A 20 23.51 -15.63 -16.71
CA GLY A 20 22.13 -15.78 -17.17
C GLY A 20 22.08 -16.38 -18.59
N ARG A 21 20.98 -17.09 -18.90
CA ARG A 21 20.73 -17.67 -20.24
C ARG A 21 20.08 -16.70 -21.23
N THR A 22 20.16 -15.40 -20.96
CA THR A 22 19.53 -14.38 -21.81
C THR A 22 20.35 -14.17 -23.08
N PHE A 23 19.66 -14.22 -24.22
CA PHE A 23 20.20 -13.84 -25.52
C PHE A 23 20.50 -12.34 -25.59
N PRO A 24 21.38 -11.89 -26.50
CA PRO A 24 21.69 -10.47 -26.65
C PRO A 24 20.44 -9.66 -27.02
N VAL A 25 20.32 -8.47 -26.42
CA VAL A 25 19.25 -7.51 -26.70
C VAL A 25 19.86 -6.21 -27.21
N GLU A 26 19.49 -5.81 -28.42
CA GLU A 26 19.86 -4.49 -28.97
C GLU A 26 18.96 -3.41 -28.38
N THR A 27 19.55 -2.34 -27.85
CA THR A 27 18.79 -1.24 -27.22
C THR A 27 18.86 0.01 -28.08
N PHE A 28 17.68 0.55 -28.44
CA PHE A 28 17.51 1.77 -29.21
C PHE A 28 16.90 2.85 -28.32
N PHE A 29 17.53 4.03 -28.26
CA PHE A 29 17.02 5.18 -27.52
C PHE A 29 16.38 6.19 -28.48
N ALA A 30 15.34 6.87 -28.02
CA ALA A 30 14.74 7.98 -28.75
C ALA A 30 15.78 9.10 -28.96
N LYS A 31 15.70 9.77 -30.13
CA LYS A 31 16.62 10.89 -30.44
C LYS A 31 16.25 12.17 -29.68
N ASN A 32 14.96 12.39 -29.50
CA ASN A 32 14.40 13.54 -28.80
C ASN A 32 13.53 13.06 -27.63
N VAL A 33 13.25 13.95 -26.68
CA VAL A 33 12.32 13.68 -25.58
C VAL A 33 10.93 13.43 -26.15
N CYS A 34 10.29 12.36 -25.70
CA CYS A 34 8.92 12.02 -26.08
C CYS A 34 7.95 12.73 -25.13
N GLU A 35 7.14 13.66 -25.65
CA GLU A 35 6.14 14.38 -24.87
C GLU A 35 4.92 13.51 -24.56
N ASP A 36 4.44 12.77 -25.56
CA ASP A 36 3.34 11.81 -25.44
C ASP A 36 3.87 10.38 -25.60
N TYR A 37 4.08 9.71 -24.47
CA TYR A 37 4.58 8.35 -24.44
C TYR A 37 3.57 7.31 -24.93
N VAL A 38 2.26 7.60 -24.90
CA VAL A 38 1.22 6.70 -25.42
C VAL A 38 1.29 6.68 -26.94
N ASP A 39 1.20 7.85 -27.57
CA ASP A 39 1.32 7.97 -29.03
C ASP A 39 2.69 7.49 -29.54
N GLY A 40 3.76 7.82 -28.81
CA GLY A 40 5.11 7.33 -29.11
C GLY A 40 5.21 5.80 -29.10
N ALA A 41 4.60 5.14 -28.11
CA ALA A 41 4.59 3.68 -28.03
C ALA A 41 3.76 3.05 -29.15
N VAL A 42 2.59 3.60 -29.46
CA VAL A 42 1.71 3.10 -30.55
C VAL A 42 2.44 3.19 -31.89
N LYS A 43 3.05 4.34 -32.21
CA LYS A 43 3.82 4.54 -33.44
C LYS A 43 4.96 3.53 -33.55
N GLN A 44 5.70 3.32 -32.46
CA GLN A 44 6.81 2.36 -32.44
C GLN A 44 6.31 0.91 -32.59
N ALA A 45 5.19 0.55 -31.98
CA ALA A 45 4.57 -0.77 -32.09
C ALA A 45 4.10 -1.07 -33.52
N LEU A 46 3.44 -0.10 -34.16
CA LEU A 46 3.01 -0.22 -35.56
C LEU A 46 4.22 -0.33 -36.51
N GLN A 47 5.27 0.46 -36.29
CA GLN A 47 6.49 0.37 -37.10
C GLN A 47 7.12 -1.02 -37.01
N ILE A 48 7.17 -1.62 -35.82
CA ILE A 48 7.68 -2.98 -35.62
C ILE A 48 6.74 -4.00 -36.27
N HIS A 49 5.43 -3.84 -36.11
CA HIS A 49 4.42 -4.77 -36.63
C HIS A 49 4.38 -4.84 -38.16
N LEU A 50 4.60 -3.71 -38.84
CA LEU A 50 4.65 -3.64 -40.31
C LEU A 50 5.95 -4.18 -40.91
N GLN A 51 6.96 -4.49 -40.09
CA GLN A 51 8.18 -5.16 -40.54
C GLN A 51 7.95 -6.67 -40.66
N PRO A 52 8.61 -7.34 -41.64
CA PRO A 52 8.41 -8.77 -41.91
C PRO A 52 9.01 -9.71 -40.85
N ASP A 53 9.69 -9.17 -39.84
CA ASP A 53 10.37 -9.96 -38.80
C ASP A 53 9.35 -10.59 -37.82
N ASP A 54 9.57 -11.83 -37.41
CA ASP A 54 8.71 -12.49 -36.41
C ASP A 54 9.03 -12.06 -34.98
N GLY A 55 8.04 -12.14 -34.09
CA GLY A 55 8.22 -11.97 -32.65
C GLY A 55 7.16 -11.09 -32.00
N ASP A 56 6.78 -11.44 -30.78
CA ASP A 56 5.75 -10.71 -30.03
C ASP A 56 6.30 -9.43 -29.41
N ILE A 57 5.42 -8.45 -29.22
CA ILE A 57 5.70 -7.12 -28.69
C ILE A 57 5.23 -7.04 -27.25
N LEU A 58 6.06 -6.49 -26.37
CA LEU A 58 5.73 -6.12 -25.00
C LEU A 58 5.95 -4.62 -24.79
N ILE A 59 4.87 -3.90 -24.51
CA ILE A 59 4.88 -2.47 -24.22
C ILE A 59 4.72 -2.27 -22.72
N PHE A 60 5.63 -1.52 -22.11
CA PHE A 60 5.48 -1.10 -20.72
C PHE A 60 4.76 0.24 -20.64
N MET A 61 3.69 0.29 -19.84
CA MET A 61 2.89 1.48 -19.54
C MET A 61 2.72 1.66 -18.02
N PRO A 62 2.54 2.90 -17.52
CA PRO A 62 2.58 3.16 -16.09
C PRO A 62 1.30 2.74 -15.34
N GLY A 63 0.12 2.75 -15.97
CA GLY A 63 -1.15 2.42 -15.31
C GLY A 63 -2.22 1.86 -16.25
N GLN A 64 -3.38 1.51 -15.66
CA GLN A 64 -4.52 0.92 -16.39
C GLN A 64 -5.06 1.85 -17.48
N GLU A 65 -5.32 3.12 -17.16
CA GLU A 65 -5.83 4.12 -18.13
C GLU A 65 -4.89 4.23 -19.34
N ASP A 66 -3.58 4.35 -19.08
CA ASP A 66 -2.57 4.40 -20.16
C ASP A 66 -2.59 3.12 -21.01
N ILE A 67 -2.77 1.95 -20.38
CA ILE A 67 -2.84 0.65 -21.08
C ILE A 67 -4.07 0.57 -21.97
N GLU A 68 -5.24 0.92 -21.45
CA GLU A 68 -6.51 0.83 -22.19
C GLU A 68 -6.50 1.78 -23.39
N VAL A 69 -6.10 3.05 -23.19
CA VAL A 69 -5.94 4.03 -24.28
C VAL A 69 -4.92 3.56 -25.31
N THR A 70 -3.77 3.01 -24.88
CA THR A 70 -2.78 2.45 -25.82
C THR A 70 -3.37 1.31 -26.65
N CYS A 71 -4.15 0.42 -26.03
CA CYS A 71 -4.78 -0.70 -26.74
C CYS A 71 -5.83 -0.21 -27.75
N GLU A 72 -6.65 0.75 -27.37
CA GLU A 72 -7.69 1.35 -28.21
C GLU A 72 -7.07 2.05 -29.43
N VAL A 73 -6.15 2.99 -29.19
CA VAL A 73 -5.49 3.75 -30.26
C VAL A 73 -4.68 2.83 -31.18
N LEU A 74 -4.02 1.80 -30.64
CA LEU A 74 -3.31 0.81 -31.46
C LEU A 74 -4.27 0.03 -32.37
N THR A 75 -5.46 -0.33 -31.86
CA THR A 75 -6.47 -1.07 -32.63
C THR A 75 -7.12 -0.20 -33.70
N GLU A 76 -7.44 1.06 -33.37
CA GLU A 76 -7.99 2.05 -34.31
C GLU A 76 -7.03 2.31 -35.47
N ARG A 77 -5.76 2.63 -35.16
CA ARG A 77 -4.72 2.88 -36.17
C ARG A 77 -4.43 1.67 -37.04
N LEU A 78 -4.59 0.45 -36.50
CA LEU A 78 -4.45 -0.77 -37.28
C LEU A 78 -5.63 -0.96 -38.24
N GLY A 79 -6.84 -0.57 -37.82
CA GLY A 79 -8.06 -0.60 -38.64
C GLY A 79 -8.03 0.37 -39.83
N ASP A 80 -7.31 1.49 -39.70
CA ASP A 80 -7.09 2.45 -40.79
C ASP A 80 -6.14 1.95 -41.89
N LEU A 81 -5.45 0.82 -41.67
CA LEU A 81 -4.46 0.27 -42.59
C LEU A 81 -5.03 -0.91 -43.40
N ASP A 82 -5.29 -0.70 -44.68
CA ASP A 82 -5.90 -1.70 -45.58
C ASP A 82 -5.08 -3.00 -45.77
N THR A 83 -3.76 -2.98 -45.49
CA THR A 83 -2.82 -4.08 -45.80
C THR A 83 -2.01 -4.57 -44.59
N ALA A 84 -2.41 -4.19 -43.37
CA ALA A 84 -1.69 -4.61 -42.17
C ALA A 84 -1.93 -6.09 -41.82
N PRO A 85 -0.90 -6.86 -41.44
CA PRO A 85 -1.09 -8.19 -40.86
C PRO A 85 -1.95 -8.12 -39.59
N PRO A 86 -2.70 -9.18 -39.25
CA PRO A 86 -3.50 -9.19 -38.04
C PRO A 86 -2.63 -9.16 -36.76
N LEU A 87 -2.98 -8.27 -35.83
CA LEU A 87 -2.31 -8.08 -34.53
C LEU A 87 -3.30 -8.33 -33.39
N THR A 88 -2.96 -9.24 -32.47
CA THR A 88 -3.74 -9.46 -31.26
C THR A 88 -3.22 -8.56 -30.14
N VAL A 89 -4.00 -7.55 -29.74
CA VAL A 89 -3.64 -6.61 -28.67
C VAL A 89 -4.25 -7.07 -27.35
N LEU A 90 -3.44 -7.21 -26.30
CA LEU A 90 -3.87 -7.72 -24.98
C LEU A 90 -3.36 -6.83 -23.84
N PRO A 91 -4.25 -6.28 -22.99
CA PRO A 91 -3.84 -5.55 -21.79
C PRO A 91 -3.48 -6.49 -20.65
N ILE A 92 -2.56 -6.06 -19.77
CA ILE A 92 -2.30 -6.72 -18.48
C ILE A 92 -1.94 -5.74 -17.37
N TYR A 93 -2.76 -5.74 -16.33
CA TYR A 93 -2.60 -4.96 -15.11
C TYR A 93 -3.20 -5.70 -13.90
N SER A 94 -2.84 -5.31 -12.68
CA SER A 94 -3.13 -6.09 -11.46
C SER A 94 -4.62 -6.35 -11.19
N GLN A 95 -5.50 -5.43 -11.59
CA GLN A 95 -6.94 -5.54 -11.37
C GLN A 95 -7.68 -6.35 -12.45
N LEU A 96 -6.99 -6.76 -13.52
CA LEU A 96 -7.62 -7.47 -14.64
C LEU A 96 -8.17 -8.85 -14.19
N PRO A 97 -9.38 -9.27 -14.61
CA PRO A 97 -9.90 -10.60 -14.31
C PRO A 97 -8.96 -11.74 -14.73
N ALA A 98 -8.82 -12.78 -13.89
CA ALA A 98 -7.84 -13.85 -14.11
C ALA A 98 -8.02 -14.63 -15.42
N ASP A 99 -9.24 -14.71 -15.93
CA ASP A 99 -9.59 -15.29 -17.23
C ASP A 99 -9.03 -14.47 -18.40
N LEU A 100 -9.05 -13.14 -18.30
CA LEU A 100 -8.38 -12.25 -19.27
C LEU A 100 -6.86 -12.27 -19.09
N GLN A 101 -6.36 -12.33 -17.85
CA GLN A 101 -4.93 -12.54 -17.59
C GLN A 101 -4.43 -13.88 -18.15
N ALA A 102 -5.25 -14.93 -18.19
CA ALA A 102 -4.83 -16.21 -18.76
C ALA A 102 -4.63 -16.14 -20.29
N LYS A 103 -5.34 -15.24 -20.98
CA LYS A 103 -5.27 -15.10 -22.44
C LYS A 103 -3.88 -14.68 -22.94
N ILE A 104 -3.13 -13.91 -22.15
CA ILE A 104 -1.78 -13.45 -22.55
C ILE A 104 -0.76 -14.59 -22.69
N PHE A 105 -0.98 -15.71 -22.01
CA PHE A 105 -0.13 -16.90 -22.10
C PHE A 105 -0.49 -17.80 -23.29
N GLN A 106 -1.65 -17.58 -23.91
CA GLN A 106 -2.03 -18.34 -25.09
C GLN A 106 -1.15 -17.91 -26.27
N ARG A 107 -0.79 -18.88 -27.10
CA ARG A 107 -0.06 -18.60 -28.35
C ARG A 107 -1.00 -17.90 -29.33
N ALA A 108 -0.46 -16.94 -30.06
CA ALA A 108 -1.20 -16.30 -31.14
C ALA A 108 -1.53 -17.35 -32.24
N PRO A 109 -2.67 -17.19 -32.95
CA PRO A 109 -2.95 -17.97 -34.14
C PRO A 109 -1.82 -17.87 -35.18
N PRO A 110 -1.64 -18.88 -36.04
CA PRO A 110 -0.64 -18.83 -37.10
C PRO A 110 -0.83 -17.59 -38.00
N GLY A 111 0.25 -16.84 -38.24
CA GLY A 111 0.20 -15.60 -39.04
C GLY A 111 -0.26 -14.36 -38.28
N GLN A 112 -0.48 -14.45 -36.97
CA GLN A 112 -0.78 -13.30 -36.10
C GLN A 112 0.35 -13.03 -35.13
N ARG A 113 0.68 -11.75 -34.97
CA ARG A 113 1.59 -11.28 -33.92
C ARG A 113 0.78 -10.90 -32.68
N LYS A 114 1.35 -11.08 -31.48
CA LYS A 114 0.76 -10.63 -30.23
C LYS A 114 1.45 -9.34 -29.75
N CYS A 115 0.66 -8.36 -29.34
CA CYS A 115 1.11 -7.15 -28.67
C CYS A 115 0.52 -7.11 -27.26
N ILE A 116 1.38 -7.18 -26.25
CA ILE A 116 0.97 -7.12 -24.85
C ILE A 116 1.31 -5.73 -24.30
N VAL A 117 0.33 -5.06 -23.72
CA VAL A 117 0.52 -3.76 -23.06
C VAL A 117 0.39 -3.97 -21.55
N ALA A 118 1.48 -3.76 -20.82
CA ALA A 118 1.66 -4.22 -19.45
C ALA A 118 2.16 -3.15 -18.49
N THR A 119 1.80 -3.27 -17.21
CA THR A 119 2.49 -2.56 -16.13
C THR A 119 3.82 -3.24 -15.77
N ASN A 120 4.47 -2.79 -14.69
CA ASN A 120 5.63 -3.43 -14.09
C ASN A 120 5.38 -4.89 -13.64
N ILE A 121 4.16 -5.42 -13.69
CA ILE A 121 3.89 -6.85 -13.47
C ILE A 121 4.69 -7.75 -14.44
N ALA A 122 4.93 -7.27 -15.67
CA ALA A 122 5.73 -7.99 -16.66
C ALA A 122 7.24 -7.87 -16.43
N GLU A 123 7.69 -6.96 -15.54
CA GLU A 123 9.11 -6.66 -15.31
C GLU A 123 9.83 -7.75 -14.54
N THR A 124 9.16 -8.43 -13.60
CA THR A 124 9.74 -9.48 -12.74
C THR A 124 8.88 -10.74 -12.78
N SER A 125 7.63 -10.63 -12.37
CA SER A 125 6.72 -11.71 -11.99
C SER A 125 6.15 -12.55 -13.14
N LEU A 126 6.29 -12.10 -14.39
CA LEU A 126 5.64 -12.73 -15.54
C LEU A 126 6.63 -13.12 -16.65
N THR A 127 6.57 -14.37 -17.11
CA THR A 127 7.30 -14.85 -18.29
C THR A 127 6.29 -15.12 -19.38
N VAL A 128 6.24 -14.24 -20.40
CA VAL A 128 5.50 -14.53 -21.62
C VAL A 128 6.50 -15.02 -22.65
N ASP A 129 6.25 -16.22 -23.18
CA ASP A 129 7.05 -16.80 -24.25
C ASP A 129 6.79 -16.08 -25.57
N GLY A 130 7.83 -15.96 -26.41
CA GLY A 130 7.72 -15.38 -27.76
C GLY A 130 7.98 -13.87 -27.84
N ILE A 131 8.16 -13.18 -26.71
CA ILE A 131 8.54 -11.76 -26.71
C ILE A 131 9.94 -11.59 -27.28
N MET A 132 10.04 -10.81 -28.36
CA MET A 132 11.31 -10.42 -29.00
C MET A 132 11.48 -8.90 -29.07
N TYR A 133 10.38 -8.16 -28.97
CA TYR A 133 10.37 -6.70 -29.01
C TYR A 133 9.84 -6.13 -27.70
N VAL A 134 10.59 -5.23 -27.09
CA VAL A 134 10.16 -4.47 -25.92
C VAL A 134 10.08 -2.99 -26.26
N ILE A 135 9.01 -2.32 -25.86
CA ILE A 135 8.86 -0.88 -25.93
C ILE A 135 8.72 -0.36 -24.50
N ASP A 136 9.62 0.52 -24.07
CA ASP A 136 9.63 1.06 -22.71
C ASP A 136 9.37 2.56 -22.72
N CYS A 137 8.22 2.98 -22.15
CA CYS A 137 7.89 4.39 -21.95
C CYS A 137 8.81 5.07 -20.92
N GLY A 138 9.50 4.31 -20.07
CA GLY A 138 10.38 4.84 -19.04
C GLY A 138 9.68 5.31 -17.76
N TYR A 139 8.39 5.01 -17.60
CA TYR A 139 7.60 5.39 -16.42
C TYR A 139 7.03 4.18 -15.66
N CYS A 140 6.70 4.40 -14.40
CA CYS A 140 5.97 3.47 -13.53
C CYS A 140 5.15 4.24 -12.48
N LYS A 141 4.01 3.68 -12.05
CA LYS A 141 3.30 4.19 -10.88
C LYS A 141 3.90 3.60 -9.60
N LEU A 142 4.24 4.45 -8.65
CA LEU A 142 4.80 4.05 -7.35
C LEU A 142 4.00 4.67 -6.21
N LYS A 143 3.75 3.88 -5.17
CA LYS A 143 3.16 4.36 -3.92
C LYS A 143 4.22 5.15 -3.15
N VAL A 144 3.90 6.39 -2.79
CA VAL A 144 4.76 7.30 -2.02
C VAL A 144 3.99 7.85 -0.84
N TYR A 145 4.55 7.67 0.34
CA TYR A 145 4.01 8.18 1.59
C TYR A 145 4.57 9.55 1.93
N ASN A 146 3.69 10.51 2.19
CA ASN A 146 4.08 11.80 2.77
C ASN A 146 3.81 11.79 4.27
N PRO A 147 4.85 11.74 5.13
CA PRO A 147 4.66 11.65 6.57
C PRO A 147 4.03 12.91 7.18
N ARG A 148 4.27 14.11 6.63
CA ARG A 148 3.73 15.35 7.21
C ARG A 148 2.22 15.44 7.09
N ILE A 149 1.69 14.92 5.99
CA ILE A 149 0.25 14.92 5.71
C ILE A 149 -0.38 13.60 6.20
N GLY A 150 0.41 12.53 6.29
CA GLY A 150 -0.06 11.19 6.63
C GLY A 150 -0.82 10.54 5.46
N MET A 151 -0.41 10.84 4.23
CA MET A 151 -1.12 10.47 3.00
C MET A 151 -0.25 9.58 2.11
N ASP A 152 -0.87 8.54 1.58
CA ASP A 152 -0.31 7.75 0.49
C ASP A 152 -0.76 8.34 -0.86
N ALA A 153 0.20 8.57 -1.75
CA ALA A 153 -0.07 9.03 -3.11
C ALA A 153 0.45 7.99 -4.11
N LEU A 154 -0.35 7.69 -5.13
CA LEU A 154 0.10 6.90 -6.26
C LEU A 154 0.52 7.86 -7.37
N GLN A 155 1.82 8.05 -7.56
CA GLN A 155 2.36 9.00 -8.53
C GLN A 155 3.16 8.29 -9.62
N ILE A 156 3.14 8.88 -10.81
CA ILE A 156 3.96 8.42 -11.93
C ILE A 156 5.38 8.93 -11.72
N TYR A 157 6.34 8.02 -11.71
CA TYR A 157 7.76 8.29 -11.61
C TYR A 157 8.52 7.68 -12.79
N PRO A 158 9.62 8.32 -13.21
CA PRO A 158 10.59 7.69 -14.10
C PRO A 158 11.14 6.40 -13.47
N VAL A 159 11.37 5.38 -14.30
CA VAL A 159 11.95 4.11 -13.86
C VAL A 159 13.42 4.27 -13.49
N SER A 160 13.96 3.36 -12.67
CA SER A 160 15.41 3.32 -12.46
C SER A 160 16.13 2.67 -13.65
N GLN A 161 17.43 2.92 -13.79
CA GLN A 161 18.28 2.22 -14.76
C GLN A 161 18.22 0.70 -14.56
N ALA A 162 18.14 0.24 -13.31
CA ALA A 162 17.97 -1.18 -13.00
C ALA A 162 16.64 -1.74 -13.50
N ASN A 163 15.54 -0.98 -13.42
CA ASN A 163 14.23 -1.41 -13.94
C ASN A 163 14.23 -1.42 -15.47
N ALA A 164 14.72 -0.35 -16.11
CA ALA A 164 14.85 -0.25 -17.56
C ALA A 164 15.68 -1.42 -18.15
N ARG A 165 16.80 -1.79 -17.50
CA ARG A 165 17.59 -2.96 -17.91
C ARG A 165 16.82 -4.27 -17.77
N GLN A 166 16.00 -4.43 -16.73
CA GLN A 166 15.15 -5.61 -16.56
C GLN A 166 14.05 -5.68 -17.61
N ARG A 167 13.42 -4.54 -17.94
CA ARG A 167 12.43 -4.42 -19.00
C ARG A 167 13.03 -4.79 -20.35
N ALA A 168 14.16 -4.19 -20.73
CA ALA A 168 14.88 -4.54 -21.95
C ALA A 168 15.25 -6.03 -22.01
N GLY A 169 15.70 -6.61 -20.88
CA GLY A 169 16.03 -8.03 -20.78
C GLY A 169 14.86 -8.99 -21.06
N ARG A 170 13.60 -8.53 -21.04
CA ARG A 170 12.44 -9.36 -21.39
C ARG A 170 12.44 -9.77 -22.86
N ALA A 171 13.02 -8.96 -23.75
CA ALA A 171 13.17 -9.27 -25.17
C ALA A 171 14.16 -10.43 -25.43
N GLY A 172 15.12 -10.65 -24.52
CA GLY A 172 16.21 -11.61 -24.70
C GLY A 172 15.95 -13.00 -24.12
N ARG A 173 14.69 -13.33 -23.81
CA ARG A 173 14.36 -14.60 -23.11
C ARG A 173 14.22 -15.79 -24.05
N THR A 174 13.63 -15.59 -25.21
CA THR A 174 13.35 -16.66 -26.18
C THR A 174 14.44 -16.74 -27.25
N GLY A 175 14.98 -15.60 -27.64
CA GLY A 175 15.99 -15.44 -28.69
C GLY A 175 16.58 -14.02 -28.67
N PRO A 176 17.43 -13.67 -29.65
CA PRO A 176 17.91 -12.31 -29.83
C PRO A 176 16.73 -11.34 -29.98
N GLY A 177 16.76 -10.24 -29.22
CA GLY A 177 15.63 -9.31 -29.16
C GLY A 177 16.04 -7.85 -29.33
N LYS A 178 15.05 -6.97 -29.46
CA LYS A 178 15.25 -5.52 -29.56
C LYS A 178 14.42 -4.81 -28.49
N ALA A 179 15.03 -3.82 -27.84
CA ALA A 179 14.37 -2.96 -26.86
C ALA A 179 14.39 -1.52 -27.37
N PHE A 180 13.21 -0.89 -27.43
CA PHE A 180 13.00 0.49 -27.87
C PHE A 180 12.61 1.34 -26.66
N CYS A 181 13.53 2.18 -26.22
CA CYS A 181 13.34 3.12 -25.13
C CYS A 181 12.82 4.45 -25.67
N LEU A 182 11.64 4.90 -25.22
CA LEU A 182 11.02 6.16 -25.64
C LEU A 182 11.65 7.41 -24.98
N TYR A 183 12.77 7.23 -24.31
CA TYR A 183 13.57 8.27 -23.70
C TYR A 183 14.97 8.28 -24.30
N THR A 184 15.64 9.42 -24.22
CA THR A 184 16.97 9.61 -24.78
C THR A 184 18.05 8.88 -23.98
N GLN A 185 19.17 8.58 -24.63
CA GLN A 185 20.33 7.99 -23.94
C GLN A 185 20.85 8.90 -22.83
N ARG A 186 20.76 10.23 -23.01
CA ARG A 186 21.13 11.21 -21.98
C ARG A 186 20.24 11.08 -20.74
N GLN A 187 18.92 11.01 -20.92
CA GLN A 187 17.97 10.81 -19.82
C GLN A 187 18.27 9.51 -19.06
N PHE A 188 18.53 8.42 -19.79
CA PHE A 188 18.90 7.14 -19.19
C PHE A 188 20.14 7.22 -18.29
N GLN A 189 21.18 7.95 -18.74
CA GLN A 189 22.46 8.00 -18.04
C GLN A 189 22.53 9.07 -16.94
N GLN A 190 21.88 10.22 -17.13
CA GLN A 190 22.03 11.40 -16.28
C GLN A 190 20.81 11.69 -15.40
N GLU A 191 19.60 11.32 -15.83
CA GLU A 191 18.36 11.68 -15.12
C GLU A 191 17.77 10.48 -14.36
N LEU A 192 17.82 9.27 -14.92
CA LEU A 192 17.29 8.09 -14.26
C LEU A 192 18.18 7.64 -13.10
N LEU A 193 17.55 7.36 -11.96
CA LEU A 193 18.23 6.83 -10.78
C LEU A 193 18.89 5.47 -11.08
N PRO A 194 20.08 5.17 -10.54
CA PRO A 194 20.75 3.89 -10.77
C PRO A 194 19.92 2.68 -10.33
N ALA A 195 19.23 2.79 -9.21
CA ALA A 195 18.37 1.76 -8.63
C ALA A 195 17.08 2.38 -8.08
N THR A 196 16.02 1.57 -7.98
CA THR A 196 14.76 1.98 -7.39
C THR A 196 14.96 2.33 -5.92
N VAL A 197 14.32 3.40 -5.46
CA VAL A 197 14.28 3.73 -4.04
C VAL A 197 13.57 2.61 -3.26
N PRO A 198 14.16 2.09 -2.17
CA PRO A 198 13.59 1.01 -1.36
C PRO A 198 12.18 1.31 -0.85
N GLU A 199 11.39 0.26 -0.63
CA GLU A 199 10.01 0.38 -0.15
C GLU A 199 9.93 0.96 1.27
N ILE A 200 10.86 0.59 2.15
CA ILE A 200 10.94 1.10 3.53
C ILE A 200 11.10 2.63 3.59
N GLN A 201 11.69 3.24 2.57
CA GLN A 201 11.88 4.69 2.50
C GLN A 201 10.66 5.44 1.92
N ARG A 202 9.64 4.73 1.45
CA ARG A 202 8.52 5.31 0.66
C ARG A 202 7.13 4.93 1.15
N THR A 203 7.02 4.16 2.22
CA THR A 203 5.76 3.64 2.74
C THR A 203 5.54 4.08 4.19
N ASN A 204 4.31 3.98 4.68
CA ASN A 204 4.03 4.17 6.11
C ASN A 204 4.65 3.03 6.92
N LEU A 205 5.42 3.37 7.95
CA LEU A 205 6.13 2.41 8.78
C LEU A 205 5.39 2.01 10.04
N ALA A 206 4.13 2.44 10.24
CA ALA A 206 3.37 2.16 11.47
C ALA A 206 3.31 0.66 11.80
N ASN A 207 2.99 -0.19 10.81
CA ASN A 207 2.96 -1.63 11.00
C ASN A 207 4.37 -2.22 11.25
N THR A 208 5.37 -1.80 10.47
CA THR A 208 6.77 -2.25 10.62
C THR A 208 7.35 -1.88 11.98
N VAL A 209 7.08 -0.66 12.47
CA VAL A 209 7.51 -0.19 13.79
C VAL A 209 6.85 -0.99 14.91
N LEU A 210 5.55 -1.28 14.79
CA LEU A 210 4.82 -2.11 15.75
C LEU A 210 5.45 -3.52 15.84
N LEU A 211 5.77 -4.13 14.70
CA LEU A 211 6.42 -5.43 14.62
C LEU A 211 7.85 -5.41 15.19
N LEU A 212 8.66 -4.39 14.88
CA LEU A 212 10.02 -4.28 15.44
C LEU A 212 9.98 -4.13 16.97
N LYS A 213 9.00 -3.38 17.48
CA LYS A 213 8.79 -3.22 18.92
C LYS A 213 8.31 -4.52 19.57
N SER A 214 7.45 -5.31 18.92
CA SER A 214 7.02 -6.61 19.44
C SER A 214 8.15 -7.65 19.47
N LEU A 215 9.12 -7.53 18.56
CA LEU A 215 10.36 -8.33 18.56
C LEU A 215 11.38 -7.89 19.63
N GLY A 216 11.11 -6.81 20.37
CA GLY A 216 11.98 -6.33 21.45
C GLY A 216 13.08 -5.34 21.01
N VAL A 217 12.95 -4.72 19.85
CA VAL A 217 13.88 -3.66 19.42
C VAL A 217 13.58 -2.37 20.19
N GLU A 218 14.46 -2.02 21.15
CA GLU A 218 14.31 -0.81 21.97
C GLU A 218 14.57 0.46 21.15
N ASP A 219 15.73 0.57 20.50
CA ASP A 219 16.12 1.72 19.69
C ASP A 219 15.99 1.43 18.18
N LEU A 220 14.99 2.06 17.56
CA LEU A 220 14.71 1.95 16.14
C LEU A 220 15.70 2.74 15.27
N LEU A 221 16.30 3.80 15.81
CA LEU A 221 17.26 4.64 15.09
C LEU A 221 18.63 3.96 14.99
N ALA A 222 18.98 3.16 15.99
CA ALA A 222 20.19 2.35 15.99
C ALA A 222 20.02 1.00 15.27
N PHE A 223 18.80 0.64 14.84
CA PHE A 223 18.57 -0.62 14.16
C PHE A 223 19.29 -0.69 12.82
N HIS A 224 19.96 -1.81 12.56
CA HIS A 224 20.79 -2.01 11.37
C HIS A 224 19.97 -2.30 10.12
N PHE A 225 19.30 -1.29 9.57
CA PHE A 225 18.67 -1.37 8.25
C PHE A 225 19.73 -1.36 7.14
N MET A 226 19.53 -2.14 6.07
CA MET A 226 20.35 -2.04 4.86
C MET A 226 20.18 -0.69 4.18
N ASP A 227 18.95 -0.18 4.18
CA ASP A 227 18.56 1.14 3.71
C ASP A 227 17.69 1.78 4.78
N PRO A 228 18.25 2.63 5.66
CA PRO A 228 17.48 3.23 6.75
C PRO A 228 16.40 4.16 6.18
N PRO A 229 15.17 4.12 6.74
CA PRO A 229 14.15 5.08 6.40
C PRO A 229 14.47 6.47 6.96
N PRO A 230 13.86 7.54 6.41
CA PRO A 230 13.97 8.87 7.00
C PRO A 230 13.50 8.88 8.45
N GLN A 231 14.25 9.57 9.33
CA GLN A 231 13.93 9.65 10.76
C GLN A 231 12.53 10.22 11.01
N ASP A 232 12.13 11.23 10.22
CA ASP A 232 10.79 11.83 10.29
C ASP A 232 9.67 10.78 10.09
N THR A 233 9.86 9.81 9.20
CA THR A 233 8.87 8.76 8.95
C THR A 233 8.78 7.80 10.14
N ILE A 234 9.93 7.42 10.73
CA ILE A 234 9.95 6.59 11.96
C ILE A 234 9.24 7.30 13.11
N LEU A 235 9.60 8.57 13.36
CA LEU A 235 9.04 9.37 14.45
C LEU A 235 7.53 9.57 14.30
N ASN A 236 7.05 9.85 13.09
CA ASN A 236 5.63 9.95 12.83
C ASN A 236 4.90 8.61 13.02
N SER A 237 5.47 7.49 12.58
CA SER A 237 4.88 6.17 12.82
C SER A 237 4.84 5.82 14.31
N MET A 238 5.89 6.15 15.08
CA MET A 238 5.88 6.02 16.55
C MET A 238 4.80 6.89 17.19
N TYR A 239 4.67 8.14 16.74
CA TYR A 239 3.65 9.06 17.22
C TYR A 239 2.24 8.55 16.93
N GLN A 240 1.99 8.01 15.73
CA GLN A 240 0.70 7.40 15.38
C GLN A 240 0.35 6.22 16.31
N LEU A 241 1.32 5.33 16.57
CA LEU A 241 1.13 4.19 17.47
C LEU A 241 0.92 4.61 18.93
N TRP A 242 1.63 5.64 19.38
CA TRP A 242 1.46 6.22 20.71
C TRP A 242 0.04 6.78 20.89
N ILE A 243 -0.46 7.51 19.90
CA ILE A 243 -1.83 8.05 19.91
C ILE A 243 -2.89 6.95 19.97
N LEU A 244 -2.67 5.84 19.24
CA LEU A 244 -3.56 4.67 19.28
C LEU A 244 -3.43 3.87 20.59
N GLY A 245 -2.59 4.30 21.53
CA GLY A 245 -2.34 3.60 22.79
C GLY A 245 -1.52 2.31 22.63
N ALA A 246 -0.94 2.06 21.46
CA ALA A 246 -0.09 0.90 21.20
C ALA A 246 1.29 1.05 21.86
N LEU A 247 1.79 2.28 21.93
CA LEU A 247 3.03 2.64 22.62
C LEU A 247 2.73 3.52 23.83
N ASP A 248 3.54 3.40 24.88
CA ASP A 248 3.52 4.33 26.02
C ASP A 248 4.38 5.58 25.77
N GLY A 249 4.40 6.52 26.73
CA GLY A 249 5.19 7.76 26.64
C GLY A 249 6.71 7.55 26.56
N THR A 250 7.20 6.35 26.86
CA THR A 250 8.62 5.98 26.73
C THR A 250 8.94 5.27 25.41
N GLY A 251 7.91 4.98 24.60
CA GLY A 251 8.04 4.23 23.35
C GLY A 251 8.15 2.72 23.54
N ALA A 252 7.73 2.19 24.69
CA ALA A 252 7.59 0.76 24.94
C ALA A 252 6.18 0.26 24.60
N LEU A 253 6.06 -1.04 24.33
CA LEU A 253 4.84 -1.67 23.83
C LEU A 253 3.84 -1.94 24.97
N THR A 254 2.65 -1.36 24.86
CA THR A 254 1.56 -1.55 25.84
C THR A 254 0.91 -2.93 25.69
N ALA A 255 0.00 -3.29 26.61
CA ALA A 255 -0.81 -4.51 26.47
C ALA A 255 -1.68 -4.47 25.19
N LEU A 256 -2.26 -3.30 24.89
CA LEU A 256 -3.01 -3.06 23.65
C LEU A 256 -2.10 -3.22 22.43
N GLY A 257 -0.91 -2.62 22.44
CA GLY A 257 0.06 -2.74 21.35
C GLY A 257 0.50 -4.19 21.09
N ARG A 258 0.67 -5.00 22.15
CA ARG A 258 0.94 -6.44 22.01
C ARG A 258 -0.21 -7.19 21.34
N GLN A 259 -1.45 -6.91 21.73
CA GLN A 259 -2.62 -7.50 21.09
C GLN A 259 -2.72 -7.09 19.61
N MET A 260 -2.43 -5.82 19.30
CA MET A 260 -2.43 -5.30 17.92
C MET A 260 -1.38 -5.99 17.04
N ALA A 261 -0.20 -6.30 17.58
CA ALA A 261 0.91 -6.90 16.82
C ALA A 261 0.65 -8.35 16.36
N GLU A 262 -0.30 -9.05 16.99
CA GLU A 262 -0.72 -10.39 16.59
C GLU A 262 -1.65 -10.40 15.36
N PHE A 263 -2.28 -9.26 15.05
CA PHE A 263 -3.15 -9.13 13.88
C PHE A 263 -2.34 -8.76 12.63
N PRO A 264 -2.56 -9.41 11.48
CA PRO A 264 -1.90 -9.07 10.21
C PRO A 264 -2.62 -7.90 9.51
N LEU A 265 -2.86 -6.80 10.23
CA LEU A 265 -3.64 -5.65 9.78
C LEU A 265 -2.92 -4.34 10.10
N ASP A 266 -3.37 -3.24 9.50
CA ASP A 266 -2.84 -1.93 9.84
C ASP A 266 -3.26 -1.50 11.26
N PRO A 267 -2.41 -0.76 12.00
CA PRO A 267 -2.68 -0.43 13.40
C PRO A 267 -4.07 0.21 13.66
N PRO A 268 -4.59 1.15 12.85
CA PRO A 268 -5.95 1.66 13.05
C PRO A 268 -7.03 0.57 12.96
N GLN A 269 -6.89 -0.38 12.03
CA GLN A 269 -7.84 -1.50 11.87
C GLN A 269 -7.74 -2.48 13.06
N CYS A 270 -6.53 -2.77 13.55
CA CYS A 270 -6.33 -3.56 14.77
C CYS A 270 -7.01 -2.90 15.98
N HIS A 271 -6.79 -1.60 16.16
CA HIS A 271 -7.40 -0.82 17.25
C HIS A 271 -8.92 -0.88 17.18
N MET A 272 -9.49 -0.69 15.98
CA MET A 272 -10.94 -0.79 15.76
C MET A 272 -11.49 -2.15 16.16
N LEU A 273 -10.83 -3.26 15.79
CA LEU A 273 -11.26 -4.61 16.17
C LEU A 273 -11.22 -4.83 17.69
N ILE A 274 -10.16 -4.41 18.36
CA ILE A 274 -10.00 -4.62 19.80
C ILE A 274 -11.06 -3.80 20.57
N VAL A 275 -11.19 -2.51 20.25
CA VAL A 275 -12.18 -1.62 20.89
C VAL A 275 -13.62 -2.04 20.59
N SER A 276 -13.89 -2.61 19.41
CA SER A 276 -15.24 -3.11 19.08
C SER A 276 -15.72 -4.21 20.03
N ALA A 277 -14.80 -4.98 20.62
CA ALA A 277 -15.14 -6.01 21.59
C ALA A 277 -15.58 -5.41 22.93
N GLU A 278 -15.01 -4.27 23.32
CA GLU A 278 -15.41 -3.51 24.51
C GLU A 278 -16.73 -2.77 24.31
N MET A 279 -16.97 -2.23 23.11
CA MET A 279 -18.20 -1.52 22.75
C MET A 279 -19.37 -2.44 22.37
N GLY A 280 -19.14 -3.75 22.23
CA GLY A 280 -20.19 -4.73 21.92
C GLY A 280 -20.63 -4.78 20.45
N CYS A 281 -19.80 -4.34 19.51
CA CYS A 281 -20.08 -4.31 18.06
C CYS A 281 -19.05 -5.08 17.22
N SER A 282 -18.36 -6.05 17.83
CA SER A 282 -17.25 -6.77 17.21
C SER A 282 -17.67 -7.66 16.02
N ALA A 283 -18.92 -8.13 15.97
CA ALA A 283 -19.39 -8.92 14.83
C ALA A 283 -19.49 -8.10 13.53
N GLU A 284 -19.98 -6.86 13.63
CA GLU A 284 -20.11 -5.91 12.52
C GLU A 284 -18.74 -5.37 12.10
N VAL A 285 -17.93 -4.93 13.07
CA VAL A 285 -16.60 -4.37 12.82
C VAL A 285 -15.67 -5.42 12.18
N LEU A 286 -15.76 -6.68 12.60
CA LEU A 286 -15.03 -7.78 11.96
C LEU A 286 -15.34 -7.88 10.46
N ILE A 287 -16.60 -7.72 10.06
CA ILE A 287 -17.00 -7.73 8.65
C ILE A 287 -16.42 -6.50 7.93
N ILE A 288 -16.57 -5.31 8.52
CA ILE A 288 -16.07 -4.05 7.94
C ILE A 288 -14.57 -4.13 7.70
N VAL A 289 -13.78 -4.53 8.71
CA VAL A 289 -12.31 -4.67 8.56
C VAL A 289 -11.96 -5.68 7.48
N SER A 290 -12.65 -6.82 7.44
CA SER A 290 -12.42 -7.82 6.40
C SER A 290 -12.71 -7.30 4.98
N MET A 291 -13.70 -6.42 4.84
CA MET A 291 -14.03 -5.76 3.58
C MET A 291 -12.97 -4.71 3.19
N LEU A 292 -12.43 -3.97 4.16
CA LEU A 292 -11.35 -2.98 3.93
C LEU A 292 -10.02 -3.64 3.57
N SER A 293 -9.73 -4.84 4.07
CA SER A 293 -8.48 -5.56 3.76
C SER A 293 -8.38 -6.12 2.34
N VAL A 294 -9.46 -6.06 1.56
CA VAL A 294 -9.51 -6.54 0.17
C VAL A 294 -9.71 -5.34 -0.76
N PRO A 295 -9.12 -5.35 -1.98
CA PRO A 295 -9.38 -4.31 -2.97
C PRO A 295 -10.88 -4.11 -3.23
N THR A 296 -11.23 -2.91 -3.72
CA THR A 296 -12.61 -2.47 -3.95
C THR A 296 -13.48 -3.57 -4.58
N VAL A 297 -14.55 -3.94 -3.90
CA VAL A 297 -15.42 -5.06 -4.29
C VAL A 297 -16.36 -4.72 -5.45
N PHE A 298 -16.71 -3.44 -5.61
CA PHE A 298 -17.58 -2.95 -6.67
C PHE A 298 -16.82 -2.86 -7.99
N TYR A 299 -17.46 -3.31 -9.07
CA TYR A 299 -16.94 -3.25 -10.42
C TYR A 299 -17.82 -2.35 -11.28
N ARG A 300 -17.22 -1.47 -12.08
CA ARG A 300 -17.92 -0.54 -12.98
C ARG A 300 -17.52 -0.84 -14.43
N PRO A 301 -18.25 -1.74 -15.13
CA PRO A 301 -17.92 -2.09 -16.51
C PRO A 301 -18.19 -0.92 -17.47
N GLN A 302 -17.26 -0.71 -18.40
CA GLN A 302 -17.45 0.23 -19.51
C GLN A 302 -18.71 -0.14 -20.31
N GLY A 303 -19.54 0.85 -20.62
CA GLY A 303 -20.81 0.67 -21.35
C GLY A 303 -22.02 0.26 -20.50
N ARG A 304 -21.84 -0.14 -19.23
CA ARG A 304 -22.94 -0.43 -18.28
C ARG A 304 -22.75 0.31 -16.95
N GLU A 305 -22.18 1.50 -17.03
CA GLU A 305 -21.83 2.29 -15.85
C GLU A 305 -23.06 2.75 -15.06
N GLU A 306 -24.08 3.29 -15.74
CA GLU A 306 -25.32 3.76 -15.11
C GLU A 306 -26.07 2.64 -14.37
N GLU A 307 -26.09 1.43 -14.95
CA GLU A 307 -26.69 0.26 -14.31
C GLU A 307 -25.93 -0.16 -13.05
N ALA A 308 -24.60 -0.15 -13.10
CA ALA A 308 -23.75 -0.46 -11.95
C ALA A 308 -23.92 0.57 -10.83
N ASP A 309 -24.00 1.86 -11.18
CA ASP A 309 -24.20 2.95 -10.23
C ASP A 309 -25.61 2.87 -9.59
N SER A 310 -26.65 2.58 -10.36
CA SER A 310 -28.02 2.38 -9.84
C SER A 310 -28.14 1.16 -8.91
N VAL A 311 -27.45 0.06 -9.21
CA VAL A 311 -27.42 -1.10 -8.31
C VAL A 311 -26.65 -0.79 -7.03
N LYS A 312 -25.54 -0.05 -7.13
CA LYS A 312 -24.75 0.36 -5.98
C LYS A 312 -25.53 1.27 -5.04
N GLU A 313 -26.32 2.20 -5.57
CA GLU A 313 -27.19 3.10 -4.80
C GLU A 313 -28.12 2.34 -3.85
N LYS A 314 -28.62 1.16 -4.26
CA LYS A 314 -29.49 0.31 -3.41
C LYS A 314 -28.79 -0.21 -2.15
N PHE A 315 -27.47 -0.29 -2.15
CA PHE A 315 -26.69 -0.76 -1.01
C PHE A 315 -26.16 0.38 -0.14
N GLN A 316 -26.21 1.62 -0.64
CA GLN A 316 -25.64 2.78 0.04
C GLN A 316 -26.39 3.09 1.32
N VAL A 317 -25.63 3.24 2.40
CA VAL A 317 -26.10 3.75 3.68
C VAL A 317 -25.72 5.24 3.72
N PRO A 318 -26.69 6.18 3.74
CA PRO A 318 -26.42 7.61 3.63
C PRO A 318 -25.43 8.17 4.65
N GLU A 319 -25.32 7.53 5.82
CA GLU A 319 -24.46 7.98 6.92
C GLU A 319 -23.02 7.45 6.83
N SER A 320 -22.77 6.36 6.09
CA SER A 320 -21.49 5.64 6.17
C SER A 320 -21.22 4.70 5.00
N ASP A 321 -20.05 4.88 4.37
CA ASP A 321 -19.49 3.92 3.43
C ASP A 321 -19.08 2.61 4.11
N HIS A 322 -18.58 2.67 5.35
CA HIS A 322 -18.24 1.47 6.12
C HIS A 322 -19.48 0.59 6.37
N LEU A 323 -20.62 1.21 6.70
CA LEU A 323 -21.89 0.50 6.83
C LEU A 323 -22.43 0.00 5.49
N THR A 324 -22.15 0.71 4.39
CA THR A 324 -22.47 0.23 3.04
C THR A 324 -21.75 -1.09 2.73
N LEU A 325 -20.47 -1.22 3.10
CA LEU A 325 -19.72 -2.48 2.96
C LEU A 325 -20.30 -3.61 3.82
N LEU A 326 -20.71 -3.29 5.05
CA LEU A 326 -21.40 -4.23 5.94
C LEU A 326 -22.73 -4.70 5.35
N HIS A 327 -23.54 -3.77 4.84
CA HIS A 327 -24.83 -4.06 4.24
C HIS A 327 -24.67 -4.99 3.03
N LEU A 328 -23.71 -4.68 2.15
CA LEU A 328 -23.40 -5.52 1.00
C LEU A 328 -23.03 -6.95 1.40
N TYR A 329 -22.14 -7.11 2.39
CA TYR A 329 -21.73 -8.44 2.85
C TYR A 329 -22.89 -9.24 3.46
N ASN A 330 -23.76 -8.57 4.22
CA ASN A 330 -24.93 -9.20 4.81
C ASN A 330 -25.96 -9.63 3.74
N GLN A 331 -26.18 -8.82 2.71
CA GLN A 331 -27.03 -9.20 1.57
C GLN A 331 -26.46 -10.40 0.80
N TRP A 332 -25.14 -10.42 0.58
CA TRP A 332 -24.49 -11.57 -0.06
C TRP A 332 -24.59 -12.84 0.78
N LYS A 333 -24.44 -12.71 2.11
CA LYS A 333 -24.60 -13.81 3.08
C LYS A 333 -26.03 -14.36 3.08
N SER A 334 -27.04 -13.50 3.06
CA SER A 334 -28.46 -13.90 3.00
C SER A 334 -28.80 -14.65 1.71
N ASN A 335 -28.10 -14.32 0.61
CA ASN A 335 -28.23 -15.00 -0.69
C ASN A 335 -27.28 -16.21 -0.83
N ASN A 336 -26.98 -16.90 0.28
CA ASN A 336 -26.18 -18.13 0.32
C ASN A 336 -24.80 -18.03 -0.35
N TYR A 337 -24.17 -16.86 -0.34
CA TYR A 337 -22.87 -16.63 -0.97
C TYR A 337 -22.83 -16.92 -2.48
N SER A 338 -23.96 -16.73 -3.17
CA SER A 338 -24.07 -17.03 -4.60
C SER A 338 -23.11 -16.19 -5.45
N SER A 339 -22.48 -16.83 -6.44
CA SER A 339 -21.65 -16.14 -7.43
C SER A 339 -22.49 -15.49 -8.55
N SER A 340 -23.68 -16.03 -8.87
CA SER A 340 -24.58 -15.40 -9.83
C SER A 340 -25.09 -14.06 -9.32
N TRP A 341 -25.45 -14.01 -8.03
CA TRP A 341 -25.85 -12.79 -7.34
C TRP A 341 -24.78 -11.70 -7.44
N CYS A 342 -23.51 -12.05 -7.23
CA CYS A 342 -22.42 -11.08 -7.39
C CYS A 342 -22.34 -10.51 -8.81
N THR A 343 -22.53 -11.35 -9.84
CA THR A 343 -22.52 -10.90 -11.25
C THR A 343 -23.69 -9.97 -11.56
N GLU A 344 -24.89 -10.30 -11.08
CA GLU A 344 -26.10 -9.46 -11.23
C GLU A 344 -25.95 -8.11 -10.52
N HIS A 345 -25.22 -8.08 -9.41
CA HIS A 345 -25.01 -6.88 -8.60
C HIS A 345 -23.69 -6.13 -8.87
N PHE A 346 -22.97 -6.48 -9.94
CA PHE A 346 -21.69 -5.85 -10.31
C PHE A 346 -20.63 -5.89 -9.19
N VAL A 347 -20.55 -7.01 -8.47
CA VAL A 347 -19.57 -7.24 -7.40
C VAL A 347 -18.60 -8.35 -7.78
N HIS A 348 -17.32 -8.16 -7.47
CA HIS A 348 -16.30 -9.18 -7.71
C HIS A 348 -16.47 -10.40 -6.77
N ALA A 349 -17.00 -11.51 -7.29
CA ALA A 349 -17.20 -12.75 -6.53
C ALA A 349 -15.89 -13.35 -5.96
N LYS A 350 -14.75 -13.13 -6.63
CA LYS A 350 -13.43 -13.56 -6.13
C LYS A 350 -13.00 -12.73 -4.92
N ALA A 351 -13.23 -11.42 -4.95
CA ALA A 351 -12.93 -10.51 -3.85
C ALA A 351 -13.77 -10.84 -2.61
N LEU A 352 -15.09 -11.03 -2.75
CA LEU A 352 -15.95 -11.40 -1.63
C LEU A 352 -15.63 -12.77 -1.01
N ARG A 353 -15.22 -13.75 -1.83
CA ARG A 353 -14.67 -15.02 -1.30
C ARG A 353 -13.42 -14.78 -0.46
N LYS A 354 -12.51 -13.90 -0.93
CA LYS A 354 -11.33 -13.53 -0.15
C LYS A 354 -11.69 -12.83 1.16
N VAL A 355 -12.66 -11.93 1.15
CA VAL A 355 -13.19 -11.29 2.37
C VAL A 355 -13.65 -12.35 3.37
N ARG A 356 -14.37 -13.39 2.91
CA ARG A 356 -14.83 -14.47 3.79
C ARG A 356 -13.67 -15.27 4.40
N GLU A 357 -12.61 -15.53 3.65
CA GLU A 357 -11.38 -16.16 4.16
C GLU A 357 -10.70 -15.29 5.21
N VAL A 358 -10.48 -14.00 4.92
CA VAL A 358 -9.86 -13.04 5.85
C VAL A 358 -10.69 -12.92 7.12
N ARG A 359 -12.02 -12.80 6.99
CA ARG A 359 -12.94 -12.77 8.14
C ARG A 359 -12.80 -13.99 9.02
N GLN A 360 -12.65 -15.18 8.43
CA GLN A 360 -12.50 -16.42 9.18
C GLN A 360 -11.16 -16.44 9.93
N GLN A 361 -10.06 -16.02 9.29
CA GLN A 361 -8.75 -15.91 9.93
C GLN A 361 -8.77 -14.92 11.10
N LEU A 362 -9.36 -13.73 10.90
CA LEU A 362 -9.48 -12.71 11.95
C LEU A 362 -10.37 -13.18 13.11
N ARG A 363 -11.46 -13.91 12.82
CA ARG A 363 -12.31 -14.54 13.84
C ARG A 363 -11.53 -15.51 14.71
N ASP A 364 -10.66 -16.29 14.09
CA ASP A 364 -9.86 -17.30 14.80
C ASP A 364 -8.84 -16.61 15.72
N ILE A 365 -8.20 -15.53 15.28
CA ILE A 365 -7.31 -14.69 16.11
C ILE A 365 -8.08 -14.03 17.27
N LEU A 366 -9.27 -13.45 17.02
CA LEU A 366 -10.12 -12.89 18.08
C LEU A 366 -10.45 -13.92 19.16
N THR A 367 -10.74 -15.16 18.75
CA THR A 367 -11.03 -16.26 19.66
C THR A 367 -9.79 -16.66 20.48
N GLN A 368 -8.61 -16.72 19.85
CA GLN A 368 -7.34 -16.98 20.53
C GLN A 368 -7.01 -15.91 21.58
N GLN A 369 -7.28 -14.65 21.27
CA GLN A 369 -7.09 -13.52 22.19
C GLN A 369 -8.21 -13.36 23.23
N ARG A 370 -9.24 -14.21 23.20
CA ARG A 370 -10.42 -14.18 24.09
C ARG A 370 -11.24 -12.90 24.01
N LEU A 371 -11.28 -12.29 22.81
CA LEU A 371 -12.12 -11.12 22.55
C LEU A 371 -13.54 -11.58 22.19
N PRO A 372 -14.59 -11.10 22.89
CA PRO A 372 -15.96 -11.55 22.67
C PRO A 372 -16.49 -11.08 21.31
N LEU A 373 -17.20 -11.97 20.62
CA LEU A 373 -17.92 -11.68 19.39
C LEU A 373 -19.38 -11.35 19.72
N VAL A 374 -19.68 -10.05 19.80
CA VAL A 374 -21.01 -9.53 20.14
C VAL A 374 -21.48 -8.65 18.98
N SER A 375 -22.79 -8.75 18.68
CA SER A 375 -23.45 -7.92 17.69
C SER A 375 -24.23 -6.81 18.39
N CYS A 376 -24.13 -5.58 17.88
CA CYS A 376 -24.87 -4.44 18.40
C CYS A 376 -26.33 -4.36 17.89
N GLY A 377 -26.77 -5.34 17.08
CA GLY A 377 -28.12 -5.39 16.54
C GLY A 377 -28.39 -4.27 15.54
N THR A 378 -29.25 -3.32 15.91
CA THR A 378 -29.65 -2.18 15.05
C THR A 378 -29.00 -0.85 15.47
N ASP A 379 -28.15 -0.85 16.50
CA ASP A 379 -27.50 0.38 16.96
C ASP A 379 -26.23 0.66 16.12
N TRP A 380 -26.44 1.35 14.99
CA TRP A 380 -25.38 1.73 14.06
C TRP A 380 -24.47 2.84 14.61
N ASP A 381 -24.93 3.62 15.58
CA ASP A 381 -24.14 4.68 16.21
C ASP A 381 -22.98 4.09 17.01
N THR A 382 -23.19 2.93 17.65
CA THR A 382 -22.10 2.20 18.33
C THR A 382 -21.00 1.77 17.35
N VAL A 383 -21.37 1.33 16.13
CA VAL A 383 -20.39 1.00 15.08
C VAL A 383 -19.66 2.26 14.61
N ARG A 384 -20.38 3.36 14.36
CA ARG A 384 -19.80 4.65 13.94
C ARG A 384 -18.86 5.21 15.00
N LYS A 385 -19.22 5.12 16.28
CA LYS A 385 -18.38 5.51 17.42
C LYS A 385 -17.12 4.65 17.50
N CYS A 386 -17.22 3.34 17.26
CA CYS A 386 -16.07 2.44 17.19
C CYS A 386 -15.12 2.82 16.03
N ILE A 387 -15.65 3.09 14.83
CA ILE A 387 -14.85 3.57 13.68
C ILE A 387 -14.15 4.88 14.03
N CYS A 388 -14.86 5.81 14.68
CA CYS A 388 -14.31 7.08 15.15
C CYS A 388 -13.12 6.88 16.10
N SER A 389 -13.17 5.87 16.99
CA SER A 389 -12.08 5.58 17.95
C SER A 389 -10.77 5.17 17.30
N ALA A 390 -10.81 4.62 16.09
CA ALA A 390 -9.63 4.22 15.33
C ALA A 390 -9.14 5.33 14.38
N TYR A 391 -10.08 6.04 13.75
CA TYR A 391 -9.80 7.00 12.67
C TYR A 391 -9.94 8.47 13.08
N PHE A 392 -9.96 8.80 14.37
CA PHE A 392 -10.07 10.18 14.84
C PHE A 392 -8.93 11.10 14.34
N GLN A 393 -7.74 10.56 14.07
CA GLN A 393 -6.64 11.31 13.44
C GLN A 393 -6.94 11.74 12.00
N GLN A 394 -7.81 10.98 11.33
CA GLN A 394 -8.28 11.16 9.96
C GLN A 394 -9.69 11.75 9.96
N ALA A 395 -9.95 12.68 10.88
CA ALA A 395 -11.20 13.44 10.92
C ALA A 395 -11.12 14.69 10.04
N ALA A 396 -12.19 14.98 9.32
CA ALA A 396 -12.36 16.20 8.53
C ALA A 396 -13.67 16.91 8.89
N ARG A 397 -13.68 18.24 8.78
CA ARG A 397 -14.83 19.10 9.04
C ARG A 397 -15.30 19.79 7.77
N LEU A 398 -16.60 20.01 7.65
CA LEU A 398 -17.19 20.76 6.54
C LEU A 398 -16.79 22.24 6.65
N LYS A 399 -16.30 22.81 5.55
CA LYS A 399 -15.94 24.24 5.46
C LYS A 399 -16.81 24.99 4.44
N GLY A 400 -17.21 24.32 3.37
CA GLY A 400 -18.05 24.86 2.30
C GLY A 400 -18.82 23.75 1.58
N ILE A 401 -19.49 24.10 0.48
CA ILE A 401 -20.26 23.14 -0.31
C ILE A 401 -19.31 22.12 -0.94
N GLY A 402 -19.34 20.87 -0.46
CA GLY A 402 -18.49 19.79 -0.98
C GLY A 402 -16.99 19.92 -0.68
N GLU A 403 -16.60 20.85 0.20
CA GLU A 403 -15.21 21.05 0.63
C GLU A 403 -15.10 20.76 2.14
N TYR A 404 -14.27 19.77 2.46
CA TYR A 404 -13.90 19.42 3.82
C TYR A 404 -12.47 19.89 4.10
N VAL A 405 -12.14 20.04 5.38
CA VAL A 405 -10.79 20.34 5.83
C VAL A 405 -10.42 19.37 6.94
N ASN A 406 -9.27 18.72 6.82
CA ASN A 406 -8.76 17.85 7.87
C ASN A 406 -8.60 18.63 9.18
N CYS A 407 -9.13 18.08 10.27
CA CYS A 407 -9.19 18.76 11.56
C CYS A 407 -7.81 18.96 12.21
N ARG A 408 -6.82 18.13 11.86
CA ARG A 408 -5.45 18.19 12.40
C ARG A 408 -4.51 18.98 11.49
N THR A 409 -4.48 18.66 10.20
CA THR A 409 -3.50 19.25 9.27
C THR A 409 -3.99 20.56 8.64
N GLY A 410 -5.30 20.83 8.67
CA GLY A 410 -5.88 22.00 8.00
C GLY A 410 -5.87 21.88 6.47
N MET A 411 -5.54 20.72 5.93
CA MET A 411 -5.50 20.45 4.49
C MET A 411 -6.93 20.35 3.92
N PRO A 412 -7.23 20.98 2.77
CA PRO A 412 -8.49 20.78 2.08
C PRO A 412 -8.59 19.34 1.54
N CYS A 413 -9.75 18.73 1.68
CA CYS A 413 -10.05 17.39 1.22
C CYS A 413 -11.47 17.36 0.63
N HIS A 414 -11.68 16.49 -0.35
CA HIS A 414 -12.97 16.31 -1.01
C HIS A 414 -13.50 14.90 -0.79
N LEU A 415 -14.82 14.73 -0.79
CA LEU A 415 -15.42 13.40 -0.82
C LEU A 415 -15.16 12.77 -2.19
N HIS A 416 -14.72 11.51 -2.22
CA HIS A 416 -14.57 10.79 -3.47
C HIS A 416 -15.96 10.60 -4.12
N PRO A 417 -16.11 10.77 -5.46
CA PRO A 417 -17.42 10.65 -6.13
C PRO A 417 -18.12 9.31 -5.93
N THR A 418 -17.37 8.26 -5.59
CA THR A 418 -17.91 6.92 -5.35
C THR A 418 -18.49 6.73 -3.95
N SER A 419 -18.34 7.70 -3.05
CA SER A 419 -18.85 7.64 -1.67
C SER A 419 -20.37 7.79 -1.66
N ALA A 420 -21.05 7.07 -0.76
CA ALA A 420 -22.48 7.23 -0.51
C ALA A 420 -22.84 8.63 0.01
N LEU A 421 -21.86 9.32 0.63
CA LEU A 421 -22.06 10.66 1.17
C LEU A 421 -21.97 11.75 0.08
N PHE A 422 -21.49 11.41 -1.11
CA PHE A 422 -21.36 12.33 -2.21
C PHE A 422 -22.73 12.60 -2.85
N GLY A 423 -23.10 13.87 -3.02
CA GLY A 423 -24.37 14.26 -3.67
C GLY A 423 -25.60 14.24 -2.77
N LEU A 424 -25.47 13.86 -1.50
CA LEU A 424 -26.54 14.07 -0.51
C LEU A 424 -26.66 15.57 -0.23
N GLY A 425 -27.85 16.14 -0.45
CA GLY A 425 -28.14 17.56 -0.18
C GLY A 425 -27.95 18.00 1.28
N ASN A 426 -27.65 17.06 2.18
CA ASN A 426 -27.27 17.31 3.57
C ASN A 426 -25.90 16.67 3.85
N SER A 427 -24.82 17.45 3.69
CA SER A 427 -23.46 16.99 3.99
C SER A 427 -23.20 17.07 5.51
N PRO A 428 -22.71 16.00 6.16
CA PRO A 428 -22.47 16.01 7.60
C PRO A 428 -21.32 16.97 7.97
N ASP A 429 -21.44 17.60 9.14
CA ASP A 429 -20.46 18.57 9.65
C ASP A 429 -19.09 17.96 9.90
N TYR A 430 -19.04 16.74 10.40
CA TYR A 430 -17.81 16.00 10.70
C TYR A 430 -17.84 14.60 10.11
N VAL A 431 -16.71 14.21 9.53
CA VAL A 431 -16.52 12.89 8.94
C VAL A 431 -15.17 12.32 9.34
N VAL A 432 -15.10 11.00 9.40
CA VAL A 432 -13.84 10.23 9.44
C VAL A 432 -13.69 9.46 8.14
N TYR A 433 -12.46 9.35 7.65
CA TYR A 433 -12.15 8.61 6.42
C TYR A 433 -11.12 7.52 6.70
N HIS A 434 -11.12 6.46 5.89
CA HIS A 434 -10.16 5.36 5.99
C HIS A 434 -8.82 5.69 5.33
N GLU A 435 -8.89 6.23 4.12
CA GLU A 435 -7.71 6.58 3.31
C GLU A 435 -7.92 7.92 2.62
N LEU A 436 -6.81 8.64 2.44
CA LEU A 436 -6.76 9.85 1.62
C LEU A 436 -5.93 9.53 0.39
N MET A 437 -6.53 9.67 -0.80
CA MET A 437 -5.86 9.43 -2.07
C MET A 437 -5.61 10.75 -2.80
N MET A 438 -4.37 10.98 -3.21
CA MET A 438 -4.03 12.10 -4.07
C MET A 438 -4.09 11.69 -5.54
N THR A 439 -5.02 12.27 -6.29
CA THR A 439 -5.06 12.17 -7.76
C THR A 439 -4.89 13.57 -8.38
N THR A 440 -5.96 14.15 -8.92
CA THR A 440 -6.01 15.58 -9.32
C THR A 440 -6.30 16.49 -8.13
N LYS A 441 -7.03 15.97 -7.14
CA LYS A 441 -7.34 16.57 -5.85
C LYS A 441 -7.19 15.51 -4.76
N GLU A 442 -7.16 15.95 -3.52
CA GLU A 442 -7.16 15.11 -2.34
C GLU A 442 -8.56 14.55 -2.09
N TYR A 443 -8.77 13.27 -2.39
CA TYR A 443 -10.05 12.60 -2.20
C TYR A 443 -10.03 11.66 -0.99
N MET A 444 -11.00 11.85 -0.10
CA MET A 444 -11.28 10.96 1.02
C MET A 444 -12.03 9.73 0.54
N HIS A 445 -11.52 8.55 0.89
CA HIS A 445 -12.11 7.26 0.53
C HIS A 445 -12.61 6.52 1.76
N CYS A 446 -13.75 5.81 1.59
CA CYS A 446 -14.52 5.16 2.64
C CYS A 446 -14.78 6.08 3.84
N VAL A 447 -15.82 6.92 3.73
CA VAL A 447 -16.11 7.99 4.68
C VAL A 447 -17.28 7.63 5.58
N THR A 448 -17.30 8.14 6.82
CA THR A 448 -18.39 7.95 7.77
C THR A 448 -18.68 9.20 8.55
N ALA A 449 -19.97 9.56 8.64
CA ALA A 449 -20.44 10.69 9.42
C ALA A 449 -20.28 10.43 10.92
N VAL A 450 -19.72 11.39 11.65
CA VAL A 450 -19.48 11.29 13.09
C VAL A 450 -19.96 12.55 13.81
N ASP A 451 -20.32 12.42 15.09
CA ASP A 451 -20.58 13.57 15.95
C ASP A 451 -19.23 14.15 16.45
N GLY A 452 -19.12 15.49 16.45
CA GLY A 452 -17.98 16.20 17.03
C GLY A 452 -17.78 15.90 18.52
N ARG A 453 -18.83 15.50 19.25
CA ARG A 453 -18.72 15.05 20.64
C ARG A 453 -17.94 13.75 20.77
N TRP A 454 -18.14 12.80 19.86
CA TRP A 454 -17.40 11.53 19.88
C TRP A 454 -15.92 11.73 19.60
N LEU A 455 -15.57 12.67 18.70
CA LEU A 455 -14.19 13.04 18.44
C LEU A 455 -13.50 13.58 19.72
N ALA A 456 -14.20 14.42 20.49
CA ALA A 456 -13.68 14.95 21.75
C ALA A 456 -13.59 13.89 22.86
N GLU A 457 -14.53 12.95 22.92
CA GLU A 457 -14.53 11.86 23.91
C GLU A 457 -13.42 10.84 23.64
N LEU A 458 -13.24 10.44 22.38
CA LEU A 458 -12.33 9.37 21.97
C LEU A 458 -10.92 9.87 21.67
N GLY A 459 -10.78 11.15 21.31
CA GLY A 459 -9.50 11.81 21.05
C GLY A 459 -9.28 13.07 21.90
N PRO A 460 -9.36 13.00 23.24
CA PRO A 460 -9.30 14.19 24.12
C PRO A 460 -7.96 14.93 24.03
N MET A 461 -6.89 14.26 23.61
CA MET A 461 -5.58 14.90 23.36
C MET A 461 -5.60 15.89 22.19
N PHE A 462 -6.51 15.71 21.23
CA PHE A 462 -6.57 16.50 19.99
C PHE A 462 -7.80 17.38 19.91
N PHE A 463 -8.92 16.90 20.42
CA PHE A 463 -10.22 17.51 20.23
C PHE A 463 -10.78 17.96 21.57
N SER A 464 -11.28 19.19 21.60
CA SER A 464 -12.05 19.72 22.74
C SER A 464 -13.34 20.34 22.23
N VAL A 465 -14.43 20.07 22.92
CA VAL A 465 -15.72 20.70 22.60
C VAL A 465 -15.66 22.15 23.06
N LYS A 466 -15.86 23.09 22.13
CA LYS A 466 -16.03 24.50 22.48
C LYS A 466 -17.41 24.69 23.11
N GLU A 467 -17.49 24.55 24.43
CA GLU A 467 -18.66 24.99 25.19
C GLU A 467 -18.73 26.52 25.20
N THR A 468 -19.82 27.10 24.67
CA THR A 468 -20.12 28.53 24.75
C THR A 468 -20.37 28.90 26.21
N GLY A 469 -19.34 29.41 26.90
CA GLY A 469 -19.44 29.87 28.29
C GLY A 469 -18.18 29.69 29.16
N LYS A 470 -17.22 28.85 28.76
CA LYS A 470 -15.95 28.67 29.50
C LYS A 470 -14.90 29.70 29.09
N SER A 471 -14.28 30.36 30.07
CA SER A 471 -13.23 31.37 29.85
C SER A 471 -11.97 30.73 29.24
N ASN A 472 -11.24 31.48 28.41
CA ASN A 472 -9.91 31.06 27.89
C ASN A 472 -8.94 30.67 29.02
N ARG A 473 -9.16 31.17 30.24
CA ARG A 473 -8.35 30.85 31.43
C ARG A 473 -8.59 29.42 31.93
N ASP A 474 -9.82 28.92 31.86
CA ASP A 474 -10.16 27.57 32.34
C ASP A 474 -9.62 26.51 31.38
N LYS A 475 -9.66 26.78 30.07
CA LYS A 475 -9.05 25.94 29.03
C LYS A 475 -7.54 25.80 29.19
N ARG A 476 -6.85 26.90 29.50
CA ARG A 476 -5.41 26.88 29.81
C ARG A 476 -5.13 26.06 31.07
N LYS A 477 -6.02 26.09 32.05
CA LYS A 477 -5.90 25.32 33.29
C LYS A 477 -6.07 23.83 33.05
N GLU A 478 -7.09 23.42 32.29
CA GLU A 478 -7.30 22.01 31.92
C GLU A 478 -6.17 21.45 31.06
N ALA A 479 -5.70 22.21 30.05
CA ALA A 479 -4.55 21.81 29.25
C ALA A 479 -3.25 21.70 30.08
N ALA A 480 -3.04 22.63 31.03
CA ALA A 480 -1.90 22.57 31.94
C ALA A 480 -1.97 21.37 32.90
N VAL A 481 -3.16 21.04 33.41
CA VAL A 481 -3.37 19.85 34.25
C VAL A 481 -3.13 18.56 33.46
N HIS A 482 -3.61 18.49 32.21
CA HIS A 482 -3.34 17.36 31.32
C HIS A 482 -1.85 17.21 31.01
N LEU A 483 -1.16 18.31 30.72
CA LEU A 483 0.28 18.31 30.47
C LEU A 483 1.06 17.89 31.73
N GLN A 484 0.69 18.39 32.90
CA GLN A 484 1.29 17.96 34.17
C GLN A 484 1.09 16.48 34.43
N ARG A 485 -0.11 15.95 34.18
CA ARG A 485 -0.40 14.52 34.30
C ARG A 485 0.46 13.69 33.33
N MET A 486 0.59 14.13 32.08
CA MET A 486 1.46 13.46 31.11
C MET A 486 2.94 13.51 31.53
N GLU A 487 3.42 14.64 32.06
CA GLU A 487 4.78 14.77 32.57
C GLU A 487 5.03 13.89 33.79
N GLU A 488 4.05 13.75 34.68
CA GLU A 488 4.10 12.84 35.83
C GLU A 488 4.12 11.38 35.37
N GLU A 489 3.27 11.01 34.42
CA GLU A 489 3.24 9.66 33.82
C GLU A 489 4.57 9.34 33.12
N MET A 490 5.16 10.29 32.37
CA MET A 490 6.49 10.13 31.77
C MET A 490 7.58 9.95 32.83
N LYS A 491 7.63 10.79 33.87
CA LYS A 491 8.61 10.66 34.95
C LYS A 491 8.50 9.32 35.67
N GLN A 492 7.27 8.85 35.92
CA GLN A 492 7.06 7.54 36.53
C GLN A 492 7.53 6.40 35.63
N ALA A 493 7.29 6.51 34.32
CA ALA A 493 7.75 5.52 33.36
C ALA A 493 9.28 5.52 33.20
N GLU A 494 9.92 6.68 33.15
CA GLU A 494 11.39 6.82 33.14
C GLU A 494 12.02 6.22 34.39
N LEU A 495 11.45 6.47 35.58
CA LEU A 495 11.94 5.88 36.83
C LEU A 495 11.82 4.35 36.81
N LYS A 496 10.71 3.80 36.33
CA LYS A 496 10.53 2.35 36.19
C LYS A 496 11.53 1.75 35.21
N MET A 497 11.77 2.39 34.06
CA MET A 497 12.79 1.95 33.10
C MET A 497 14.20 2.02 33.68
N ALA A 498 14.53 3.08 34.43
CA ALA A 498 15.82 3.19 35.10
C ALA A 498 16.02 2.10 36.16
N GLU A 499 14.97 1.73 36.89
CA GLU A 499 14.99 0.60 37.83
C GLU A 499 15.12 -0.74 37.11
N GLU A 500 14.39 -0.97 36.02
CA GLU A 500 14.50 -2.19 35.20
C GLU A 500 15.87 -2.32 34.54
N LYS A 501 16.44 -1.21 34.06
CA LYS A 501 17.80 -1.18 33.51
C LYS A 501 18.84 -1.51 34.57
N LYS A 502 18.71 -0.96 35.79
CA LYS A 502 19.55 -1.32 36.93
C LYS A 502 19.41 -2.79 37.32
N LYS A 503 18.20 -3.35 37.28
CA LYS A 503 17.96 -4.78 37.52
C LYS A 503 18.60 -5.65 36.43
N LYS A 504 18.42 -5.32 35.16
CA LYS A 504 19.07 -6.01 34.03
C LYS A 504 20.60 -5.95 34.13
N GLU A 505 21.18 -4.80 34.53
CA GLU A 505 22.61 -4.64 34.75
C GLU A 505 23.13 -5.46 35.95
N GLN A 506 22.31 -5.66 36.98
CA GLN A 506 22.61 -6.52 38.13
C GLN A 506 22.44 -8.03 37.84
N GLU A 507 21.58 -8.39 36.87
CA GLU A 507 21.30 -9.77 36.46
C GLU A 507 22.24 -10.32 35.37
N VAL A 508 23.16 -9.51 34.80
CA VAL A 508 24.17 -10.02 33.87
C VAL A 508 25.14 -10.94 34.63
N PRO A 509 25.15 -12.27 34.37
CA PRO A 509 26.13 -13.14 34.99
C PRO A 509 27.52 -12.80 34.44
N VAL A 510 28.50 -12.75 35.34
CA VAL A 510 29.94 -12.61 35.05
C VAL A 510 30.30 -13.52 33.86
N LYS A 511 30.87 -12.92 32.81
CA LYS A 511 31.36 -13.58 31.58
C LYS A 511 31.96 -14.96 31.89
N GLN A 512 31.30 -16.04 31.48
CA GLN A 512 32.02 -17.25 31.12
C GLN A 512 32.70 -16.98 29.78
N GLU A 513 34.03 -17.02 29.76
CA GLU A 513 34.80 -16.97 28.53
C GLU A 513 34.36 -18.13 27.63
N ILE A 514 33.62 -17.81 26.57
CA ILE A 514 33.43 -18.72 25.45
C ILE A 514 34.79 -18.79 24.76
N ALA A 515 35.52 -19.89 24.95
CA ALA A 515 36.72 -20.19 24.18
C ALA A 515 36.33 -20.38 22.71
N THR A 516 36.58 -19.37 21.88
CA THR A 516 36.50 -19.47 20.42
C THR A 516 37.70 -20.27 19.92
N PRO A 517 37.54 -21.47 19.33
CA PRO A 517 38.64 -22.15 18.68
C PRO A 517 38.93 -21.43 17.36
N GLY A 518 40.07 -20.74 17.28
CA GLY A 518 40.63 -20.32 15.99
C GLY A 518 40.93 -18.84 15.82
N LEU A 519 41.64 -18.21 16.76
CA LEU A 519 42.38 -16.97 16.47
C LEU A 519 43.55 -16.79 17.44
N SER A 520 44.61 -17.56 17.20
CA SER A 520 45.96 -17.29 17.71
C SER A 520 46.94 -18.19 16.97
N THR A 521 47.42 -17.74 15.82
CA THR A 521 48.68 -18.23 15.27
C THR A 521 49.80 -17.38 15.85
N PRO A 522 50.63 -17.88 16.78
CA PRO A 522 51.80 -17.13 17.21
C PRO A 522 52.80 -17.06 16.05
N ARG A 523 53.11 -15.83 15.62
CA ARG A 523 54.29 -15.52 14.80
C ARG A 523 55.54 -15.93 15.58
N ARG A 524 56.05 -17.13 15.35
CA ARG A 524 57.45 -17.48 15.65
C ARG A 524 57.93 -18.53 14.65
N THR A 525 58.64 -18.06 13.64
CA THR A 525 59.54 -18.88 12.83
C THR A 525 60.68 -19.39 13.72
N PRO A 526 60.94 -20.71 13.81
CA PRO A 526 62.19 -21.20 14.34
C PRO A 526 63.27 -21.13 13.27
N HIS A 527 64.37 -20.48 13.62
CA HIS A 527 65.62 -20.50 12.90
C HIS A 527 66.21 -21.93 12.94
N ARG A 528 66.45 -22.51 11.75
CA ARG A 528 67.61 -23.35 11.34
C ARG A 528 68.16 -24.43 12.30
N LEU A 529 68.11 -25.69 11.86
CA LEU A 529 69.11 -26.78 12.00
C LEU A 529 68.48 -28.02 11.32
N GLY A 530 69.01 -28.70 10.31
CA GLY A 530 70.39 -28.84 9.86
C GLY A 530 70.86 -30.28 10.08
N LEU A 531 70.38 -31.23 9.25
CA LEU A 531 71.06 -32.39 8.63
C LEU A 531 70.03 -33.36 8.07
#